data_AF-A0A7D5VA51-F1
#
_entry.id   AF-A0A7D5VA51-F1
#
_cell.length_a   1.000
_cell.length_b   1.000
_cell.length_c   1.000
_cell.angle_alpha   90.00
_cell.angle_beta   90.00
_cell.angle_gamma   90.00
#
_symmetry.space_group_name_H-M   'P 1'
#
loop_
_entity.id
_entity.type
_entity.pdbx_description
1 polymer ?
#
loop_
_entity_poly.entity_id
_entity_poly.type
_entity_poly.pdbx_seq_one_letter_code
_entity_poly.pdbx_strand_id
1 'polypeptide(L)'
;MSPEGRGAQLRSKQSQFYNLEINGYSYRVFYAKTARWEVRLAAPKFSTLVLLNMVIPEMTLQMLIALPIMAVIIWLVVARGLLPLRQLSDLIAHKDKDDLTPLNFGSPYAELKPLSAALDRLLNQLRSKIEREHAFVQDAAHELRTR
;
A
#
# COMPACT_ATOMS: atom_id res chain seq x y z
N MET A 1 39.18 -39.73 7.05
CA MET A 1 39.45 -40.61 8.21
C MET A 1 38.51 -40.19 9.33
N SER A 2 37.40 -40.91 9.46
CA SER A 2 36.30 -40.67 10.38
C SER A 2 36.18 -41.91 11.26
N PRO A 3 36.04 -41.81 12.58
CA PRO A 3 35.54 -42.92 13.36
C PRO A 3 34.14 -42.61 13.89
N GLU A 4 33.21 -43.31 13.27
CA GLU A 4 31.90 -43.79 13.71
C GLU A 4 31.40 -43.38 15.10
N GLY A 5 30.20 -42.78 15.11
CA GLY A 5 29.36 -42.67 16.29
C GLY A 5 28.92 -44.05 16.77
N ARG A 6 29.42 -44.46 17.93
CA ARG A 6 28.72 -45.42 18.80
C ARG A 6 27.99 -44.64 19.87
N GLY A 7 26.67 -44.80 19.89
CA GLY A 7 25.80 -44.35 20.96
C GLY A 7 26.22 -44.99 22.28
N ALA A 8 27.17 -44.37 22.98
CA ALA A 8 27.35 -44.60 24.40
C ALA A 8 26.31 -43.72 25.10
N GLN A 9 25.18 -44.32 25.49
CA GLN A 9 24.37 -43.73 26.56
C GLN A 9 25.31 -43.57 27.76
N LEU A 10 25.77 -42.34 27.98
CA LEU A 10 26.67 -42.00 29.07
C LEU A 10 25.88 -42.13 30.37
N ARG A 11 25.94 -43.33 30.95
CA ARG A 11 25.57 -43.63 32.33
C ARG A 11 26.56 -42.93 33.27
N SER A 12 26.59 -41.61 33.26
CA SER A 12 27.36 -40.81 34.22
C SER A 12 26.42 -40.28 35.29
N LYS A 13 26.55 -40.87 36.48
CA LYS A 13 25.74 -40.63 37.67
C LYS A 13 26.03 -39.27 38.34
N GLN A 14 26.71 -38.33 37.66
CA GLN A 14 27.18 -37.06 38.23
C GLN A 14 27.39 -35.96 37.15
N SER A 15 26.48 -35.86 36.18
CA SER A 15 26.39 -34.64 35.36
C SER A 15 25.50 -33.64 36.09
N GLN A 16 26.12 -32.62 36.69
CA GLN A 16 25.40 -31.53 37.32
C GLN A 16 25.33 -30.35 36.36
N PHE A 17 24.10 -29.92 36.09
CA PHE A 17 23.82 -28.74 35.29
C PHE A 17 23.74 -27.56 36.26
N TYR A 18 24.68 -26.63 36.14
CA TYR A 18 24.62 -25.38 36.87
C TYR A 18 24.28 -24.26 35.89
N ASN A 19 23.20 -23.55 36.19
CA ASN A 19 22.89 -22.30 35.52
C ASN A 19 23.64 -21.20 36.28
N LEU A 20 24.49 -20.46 35.57
CA LEU A 20 25.17 -19.30 36.14
C LEU A 20 24.62 -18.06 35.45
N GLU A 21 24.06 -17.15 36.24
CA GLU A 21 23.66 -15.83 35.77
C GLU A 21 24.81 -14.86 36.05
N ILE A 22 25.39 -14.32 34.97
CA ILE A 22 26.37 -13.24 35.05
C ILE A 22 25.83 -12.10 34.19
N ASN A 23 25.66 -10.92 34.78
CA ASN A 23 25.19 -9.71 34.10
C ASN A 23 23.86 -9.88 33.33
N GLY A 24 22.91 -10.67 33.86
CA GLY A 24 21.58 -10.86 33.25
C GLY A 24 21.51 -11.87 32.10
N TYR A 25 22.61 -12.58 31.83
CA TYR A 25 22.69 -13.63 30.81
C TYR A 25 22.89 -15.00 31.47
N SER A 26 21.98 -15.93 31.23
CA SER A 26 22.06 -17.29 31.78
C SER A 26 22.94 -18.16 30.89
N TYR A 27 24.08 -18.63 31.41
CA TYR A 27 24.93 -19.58 30.71
C TYR A 27 24.65 -20.99 31.24
N ARG A 28 24.42 -21.97 30.35
CA ARG A 28 24.30 -23.38 30.73
C ARG A 28 25.66 -24.02 30.55
N VAL A 29 26.33 -24.30 31.66
CA VAL A 29 27.64 -24.93 31.67
C VAL A 29 27.45 -26.44 31.88
N PHE A 30 27.98 -27.23 30.96
CA PHE A 30 28.05 -28.69 31.11
C PHE A 30 29.38 -29.05 31.77
N TYR A 31 29.32 -29.73 32.91
CA TYR A 31 30.48 -30.30 33.58
C TYR A 31 30.47 -31.83 33.43
N ALA A 32 31.48 -32.37 32.74
CA ALA A 32 31.75 -33.79 32.70
C ALA A 32 33.23 -34.01 33.01
N LYS A 33 33.52 -34.81 34.05
CA LYS A 33 34.87 -35.13 34.50
C LYS A 33 35.12 -36.61 34.30
N THR A 34 36.16 -36.95 33.53
CA THR A 34 36.67 -38.33 33.39
C THR A 34 38.13 -38.35 33.83
N ALA A 35 38.63 -39.50 34.31
CA ALA A 35 39.92 -39.67 35.01
C ALA A 35 41.19 -39.18 34.28
N ARG A 36 41.11 -38.71 33.03
CA ARG A 36 42.26 -38.25 32.25
C ARG A 36 42.04 -36.95 31.48
N TRP A 37 40.82 -36.42 31.41
CA TRP A 37 40.51 -35.18 30.70
C TRP A 37 39.35 -34.44 31.37
N GLU A 38 39.50 -33.12 31.53
CA GLU A 38 38.44 -32.22 31.98
C GLU A 38 37.93 -31.43 30.76
N VAL A 39 36.66 -31.61 30.40
CA VAL A 39 36.04 -30.86 29.30
C VAL A 39 35.02 -29.89 29.89
N ARG A 40 35.29 -28.60 29.75
CA ARG A 40 34.36 -27.52 30.12
C ARG A 40 33.74 -26.96 28.85
N LEU A 41 32.49 -27.31 28.58
CA LEU A 41 31.70 -26.75 27.48
C LEU A 41 30.69 -25.76 28.08
N ALA A 42 30.95 -24.47 27.90
CA ALA A 42 30.01 -23.41 28.18
C ALA A 42 29.34 -23.02 26.86
N ALA A 43 28.07 -23.38 26.69
CA ALA A 43 27.27 -22.89 25.57
C ALA A 43 26.45 -21.69 26.06
N PRO A 44 26.58 -20.50 25.45
CA PRO A 44 25.70 -19.38 25.78
C PRO A 44 24.26 -19.76 25.41
N LYS A 45 23.34 -19.71 26.39
CA LYS A 45 21.92 -19.66 26.07
C LYS A 45 21.58 -18.22 25.80
N PHE A 46 21.56 -17.83 24.53
CA PHE A 46 20.89 -16.60 24.16
C PHE A 46 19.41 -16.76 24.51
N SER A 47 18.96 -16.06 25.54
CA SER A 47 17.53 -15.98 25.83
C SER A 47 16.87 -15.27 24.66
N THR A 48 15.77 -15.83 24.14
CA THR A 48 15.01 -15.25 23.02
C THR A 48 14.70 -13.77 23.24
N LEU A 49 14.53 -13.37 24.50
CA LEU A 49 14.28 -11.99 24.94
C LEU A 49 15.43 -11.01 24.65
N VAL A 50 16.69 -11.45 24.73
CA VAL A 50 17.85 -10.60 24.40
C VAL A 50 17.94 -10.39 22.89
N LEU A 51 17.75 -11.46 22.11
CA LEU A 51 17.78 -11.37 20.64
C LEU A 51 16.66 -10.47 20.13
N LEU A 52 15.47 -10.58 20.72
CA LEU A 52 14.35 -9.67 20.46
C LEU A 52 14.72 -8.22 20.77
N ASN A 53 15.28 -7.92 21.94
CA ASN A 53 15.59 -6.55 22.33
C ASN A 53 16.73 -5.91 21.53
N MET A 54 17.57 -6.69 20.85
CA MET A 54 18.65 -6.18 20.01
C MET A 54 18.22 -5.89 18.57
N VAL A 55 17.16 -6.55 18.07
CA VAL A 55 16.67 -6.41 16.67
C VAL A 55 15.44 -5.50 16.56
N ILE A 56 14.55 -5.53 17.57
CA ILE A 56 13.32 -4.74 17.59
C ILE A 56 13.56 -3.22 17.45
N PRO A 57 14.58 -2.58 18.08
CA PRO A 57 14.70 -1.13 18.05
C PRO A 57 14.96 -0.57 16.64
N GLU A 58 15.74 -1.28 15.83
CA GLU A 58 16.03 -0.82 14.46
C GLU A 58 14.82 -1.02 13.54
N MET A 59 14.11 -2.15 13.68
CA MET A 59 12.90 -2.41 12.90
C MET A 59 11.77 -1.43 13.20
N THR A 60 11.58 -1.05 14.47
CA THR A 60 10.52 -0.12 14.88
C THR A 60 10.78 1.29 14.34
N LEU A 61 12.02 1.78 14.38
CA LEU A 61 12.38 3.07 13.81
C LEU A 61 12.14 3.11 12.29
N GLN A 62 12.54 2.05 11.58
CA GLN A 62 12.32 1.94 10.14
C GLN A 62 10.82 1.92 9.80
N MET A 63 10.00 1.18 10.55
CA MET A 63 8.55 1.16 10.37
C MET A 63 7.91 2.52 10.66
N LEU A 64 8.37 3.22 11.71
CA LEU A 64 7.85 4.53 12.10
C LEU A 64 8.12 5.59 11.03
N ILE A 65 9.22 5.48 10.28
CA ILE A 65 9.53 6.37 9.15
C ILE A 65 8.81 5.92 7.87
N ALA A 66 8.73 4.61 7.62
CA ALA A 66 8.07 4.08 6.43
C ALA A 66 6.57 4.41 6.39
N LEU A 67 5.88 4.39 7.53
CA LEU A 67 4.45 4.66 7.64
C LEU A 67 4.04 6.07 7.14
N PRO A 68 4.61 7.18 7.64
CA PRO A 68 4.27 8.52 7.15
C PRO A 68 4.69 8.71 5.70
N ILE A 69 5.80 8.13 5.25
CA ILE A 69 6.21 8.19 3.84
C ILE A 69 5.14 7.54 2.95
N MET A 70 4.68 6.35 3.31
CA MET A 70 3.59 5.67 2.61
C MET A 70 2.30 6.49 2.63
N ALA A 71 1.94 7.06 3.79
CA ALA A 71 0.75 7.90 3.92
C ALA A 71 0.83 9.14 3.01
N VAL A 72 1.98 9.82 2.96
CA VAL A 72 2.20 10.98 2.09
C VAL A 72 2.13 10.60 0.61
N ILE A 73 2.72 9.46 0.22
CA ILE A 73 2.66 8.98 -1.17
C ILE A 73 1.21 8.67 -1.56
N ILE A 74 0.49 7.91 -0.73
CA ILE A 74 -0.93 7.58 -0.98
C ILE A 74 -1.74 8.87 -1.08
N TRP A 75 -1.56 9.80 -0.15
CA TRP A 75 -2.25 11.07 -0.16
C TRP A 75 -1.96 11.87 -1.44
N LEU A 76 -0.70 11.96 -1.88
CA LEU A 76 -0.32 12.63 -3.13
C LEU A 76 -0.94 11.96 -4.37
N VAL A 77 -0.93 10.63 -4.43
CA VAL A 77 -1.51 9.87 -5.55
C VAL A 77 -3.02 10.07 -5.60
N VAL A 78 -3.71 9.96 -4.47
CA VAL A 78 -5.17 10.15 -4.38
C VAL A 78 -5.55 11.60 -4.69
N ALA A 79 -4.86 12.57 -4.09
CA ALA A 79 -5.11 13.99 -4.33
C ALA A 79 -4.93 14.37 -5.80
N ARG A 80 -3.85 13.88 -6.44
CA ARG A 80 -3.62 14.10 -7.87
C ARG A 80 -4.60 13.33 -8.75
N GLY A 81 -4.96 12.10 -8.39
CA GLY A 81 -5.91 11.29 -9.15
C GLY A 81 -7.34 11.86 -9.15
N LEU A 82 -7.75 12.53 -8.08
CA LEU A 82 -9.07 13.15 -7.95
C LEU A 82 -9.13 14.59 -8.49
N LEU A 83 -8.00 15.27 -8.65
CA LEU A 83 -7.94 16.64 -9.15
C LEU A 83 -8.61 16.84 -10.53
N PRO A 84 -8.37 15.99 -11.55
CA PRO A 84 -9.02 16.13 -12.86
C PRO A 84 -10.52 15.88 -12.80
N LEU A 85 -10.99 15.02 -11.88
CA LEU A 85 -12.42 14.79 -11.70
C LEU A 85 -13.11 16.05 -11.17
N ARG A 86 -12.46 16.76 -10.23
CA ARG A 86 -12.93 18.08 -9.77
C ARG A 86 -12.93 19.10 -10.90
N GLN A 87 -11.86 19.17 -11.69
CA GLN A 87 -11.80 20.08 -12.85
C GLN A 87 -12.91 19.81 -13.86
N LEU A 88 -13.18 18.53 -14.18
CA LEU A 88 -14.27 18.16 -15.07
C LEU A 88 -15.63 18.55 -14.48
N SER A 89 -15.85 18.29 -13.20
CA SER A 89 -17.07 18.69 -12.49
C SER A 89 -17.27 20.20 -12.52
N ASP A 90 -16.22 20.97 -12.22
CA ASP A 90 -16.27 22.44 -12.23
C ASP A 90 -16.55 22.96 -13.64
N LEU A 91 -15.94 22.37 -14.67
CA LEU A 91 -16.14 22.76 -16.06
C LEU A 91 -17.58 22.50 -16.52
N ILE A 92 -18.21 21.42 -16.06
CA ILE A 92 -19.64 21.16 -16.29
C ILE A 92 -20.50 22.14 -15.48
N ALA A 93 -20.15 22.42 -14.23
CA ALA A 93 -20.94 23.28 -13.34
C ALA A 93 -20.94 24.76 -13.77
N HIS A 94 -19.85 25.23 -14.39
CA HIS A 94 -19.73 26.59 -14.92
C HIS A 94 -20.31 26.76 -16.32
N LYS A 95 -20.73 25.67 -16.98
CA LYS A 95 -21.33 25.73 -18.30
C LYS A 95 -22.77 26.23 -18.19
N ASP A 96 -23.07 27.30 -18.92
CA ASP A 96 -24.40 27.89 -18.96
C ASP A 96 -25.42 26.91 -19.55
N LYS A 97 -26.70 27.04 -19.15
CA LYS A 97 -27.78 26.12 -19.58
C LYS A 97 -27.96 26.07 -21.10
N ASP A 98 -27.66 27.15 -21.79
CA ASP A 98 -27.78 27.28 -23.24
C ASP A 98 -26.43 27.07 -23.96
N ASP A 99 -25.33 26.93 -23.21
CA ASP A 99 -23.99 26.68 -23.78
C ASP A 99 -23.77 25.18 -24.03
N LEU A 100 -24.16 24.72 -25.22
CA LEU A 100 -24.01 23.34 -25.66
C LEU A 100 -22.69 23.06 -26.38
N THR A 101 -21.67 23.92 -26.22
CA THR A 101 -20.35 23.65 -26.78
C THR A 101 -19.70 22.41 -26.13
N PRO A 102 -18.91 21.62 -26.88
CA PRO A 102 -18.21 20.47 -26.33
C PRO A 102 -17.26 20.89 -25.20
N LEU A 103 -17.12 20.05 -24.18
CA LEU A 103 -16.30 20.29 -23.00
C LEU A 103 -14.80 20.33 -23.34
N ASN A 104 -14.39 19.59 -24.40
CA ASN A 104 -13.01 19.48 -24.86
C ASN A 104 -12.00 19.23 -23.71
N PHE A 105 -12.41 18.39 -22.75
CA PHE A 105 -11.65 18.15 -21.53
C PHE A 105 -10.45 17.23 -21.83
N GLY A 106 -9.28 17.83 -22.04
CA GLY A 106 -8.02 17.14 -22.26
C GLY A 106 -7.46 16.51 -20.98
N SER A 107 -8.11 15.47 -20.45
CA SER A 107 -7.63 14.78 -19.26
C SER A 107 -6.28 14.10 -19.52
N PRO A 108 -5.28 14.29 -18.63
CA PRO A 108 -4.04 13.50 -18.68
C PRO A 108 -4.26 12.02 -18.31
N TYR A 109 -5.39 11.68 -17.69
CA TYR A 109 -5.77 10.33 -17.30
C TYR A 109 -6.62 9.65 -18.39
N ALA A 110 -6.16 8.49 -18.87
CA ALA A 110 -6.82 7.73 -19.93
C ALA A 110 -8.26 7.31 -19.58
N GLU A 111 -8.52 7.01 -18.30
CA GLU A 111 -9.83 6.58 -17.80
C GLU A 111 -10.93 7.63 -17.95
N LEU A 112 -10.58 8.93 -17.95
CA LEU A 112 -11.55 10.02 -18.04
C LEU A 112 -11.88 10.42 -19.49
N LYS A 113 -11.05 10.02 -20.45
CA LYS A 113 -11.30 10.26 -21.89
C LYS A 113 -12.65 9.73 -22.35
N PRO A 114 -13.02 8.45 -22.13
CA PRO A 114 -14.31 7.93 -22.58
C PRO A 114 -15.49 8.65 -21.92
N LEU A 115 -15.36 9.09 -20.67
CA LEU A 115 -16.40 9.83 -19.96
C LEU A 115 -16.64 11.21 -20.58
N SER A 116 -15.58 11.99 -20.81
CA SER A 116 -15.69 13.30 -21.47
C SER A 116 -16.28 13.17 -22.88
N ALA A 117 -15.86 12.16 -23.65
CA ALA A 117 -16.38 11.89 -24.98
C ALA A 117 -17.87 11.51 -24.98
N ALA A 118 -18.33 10.75 -23.99
CA ALA A 118 -19.74 10.41 -23.84
C ALA A 118 -20.59 11.65 -23.55
N LEU A 119 -20.08 12.57 -22.72
CA LEU A 119 -20.77 13.80 -22.37
C LEU A 119 -20.83 14.77 -23.56
N ASP A 120 -19.74 14.92 -24.31
CA ASP A 120 -19.72 15.71 -25.55
C ASP A 120 -20.72 15.18 -26.59
N ARG A 121 -20.86 13.86 -26.72
CA ARG A 121 -21.87 13.26 -27.59
C ARG A 121 -23.29 13.62 -27.15
N LEU A 122 -23.57 13.63 -25.85
CA LEU A 122 -24.88 13.99 -25.31
C LEU A 122 -25.21 15.47 -25.55
N LEU A 123 -24.25 16.38 -25.32
CA LEU A 123 -24.40 17.80 -25.62
C LEU A 123 -24.67 18.05 -27.11
N ASN A 124 -23.93 17.38 -27.99
CA ASN A 124 -24.16 17.44 -29.43
C ASN A 124 -25.54 16.93 -29.84
N GLN A 125 -26.03 15.85 -29.22
CA GLN A 125 -27.39 15.36 -29.48
C GLN A 125 -28.44 16.37 -29.04
N LEU A 126 -28.28 16.98 -27.87
CA LEU A 126 -29.20 18.00 -27.36
C LEU A 126 -29.24 19.22 -28.29
N ARG A 127 -28.07 19.71 -28.72
CA ARG A 127 -27.97 20.78 -29.72
C ARG A 127 -28.75 20.45 -30.98
N SER A 128 -28.55 19.25 -31.53
CA SER A 128 -29.26 18.83 -32.75
C SER A 128 -30.78 18.80 -32.59
N LYS A 129 -31.30 18.52 -31.38
CA LYS A 129 -32.74 18.48 -31.11
C LYS A 129 -33.31 19.89 -31.03
N ILE A 130 -32.65 20.78 -30.30
CA ILE A 130 -33.05 22.18 -30.16
C ILE A 130 -33.04 22.88 -31.52
N GLU A 131 -32.02 22.65 -32.34
CA GLU A 131 -31.90 23.27 -33.67
C GLU A 131 -33.04 22.84 -34.62
N ARG A 132 -33.53 21.59 -34.49
CA ARG A 132 -34.73 21.13 -35.21
C ARG A 132 -36.02 21.76 -34.69
N GLU A 133 -36.13 21.94 -33.38
CA GLU A 133 -37.31 22.56 -32.76
C GLU A 133 -37.44 24.04 -33.16
N HIS A 134 -36.33 24.78 -33.16
CA HIS A 134 -36.30 26.16 -33.64
C HIS A 134 -36.72 26.27 -35.12
N ALA A 135 -36.20 25.40 -35.98
CA ALA A 135 -36.58 25.39 -37.40
C ALA A 135 -38.09 25.17 -37.60
N PHE A 136 -38.69 24.25 -36.85
CA PHE A 136 -40.13 23.98 -36.93
C PHE A 136 -40.99 25.16 -36.46
N VAL A 137 -40.62 25.81 -35.36
CA VAL A 137 -41.34 27.01 -34.88
C VAL A 137 -41.23 28.16 -35.89
N GLN A 138 -40.07 28.29 -36.53
CA GLN A 138 -39.81 29.33 -37.53
C GLN A 138 -40.64 29.10 -38.81
N ASP A 139 -40.74 27.85 -39.26
CA ASP A 139 -41.57 27.43 -40.38
C ASP A 139 -43.08 27.61 -40.08
N ALA A 140 -43.55 27.22 -38.90
CA ALA A 140 -44.95 27.37 -38.49
C ALA A 140 -45.40 28.85 -38.40
N ALA A 141 -44.49 29.74 -37.96
CA ALA A 141 -44.75 31.18 -37.91
C ALA A 141 -44.91 31.80 -39.32
N HIS A 142 -44.25 31.25 -40.33
CA HIS A 142 -44.41 31.69 -41.73
C HIS A 142 -45.74 31.19 -42.33
N GLU A 143 -46.17 29.99 -41.98
CA GLU A 143 -47.45 29.44 -42.44
C GLU A 143 -48.67 30.19 -41.87
N LEU A 144 -48.65 30.60 -40.59
CA LEU A 144 -49.76 31.34 -39.97
C LEU A 144 -49.96 32.75 -40.52
N ARG A 145 -48.91 33.39 -41.05
CA ARG A 145 -48.98 34.76 -41.59
C ARG A 145 -49.46 34.81 -43.05
N THR A 146 -49.48 33.66 -43.72
CA THR A 146 -49.80 33.55 -45.15
C THR A 146 -51.20 32.94 -45.38
N ARG A 147 -51.96 32.68 -44.31
CA ARG A 147 -53.40 32.38 -44.37
C ARG A 147 -54.23 33.52 -43.79
#